data_AF-A0A401LA67-F1
#
_entry.id   AF-A0A401LA67-F1
#
_cell.length_a   1.000
_cell.length_b   1.000
_cell.length_c   1.000
_cell.angle_alpha   90.00
_cell.angle_beta   90.00
_cell.angle_gamma   90.00
#
_symmetry.space_group_name_H-M   'P 1'
#
loop_
_entity.id
_entity.type
_entity.pdbx_description
1 polymer ?
#
loop_
_entity_poly.entity_id
_entity_poly.type
_entity_poly.pdbx_seq_one_letter_code
_entity_poly.pdbx_strand_id
1 'polypeptide(L)'
;MSKTYIPEGYHSELTLYETQNAIGVIHHAFEEHLGQTLNLKRVSAPLFVDPHTGLNDNLSGVERPVSFEIPATGTTAEVVHSLAKWKRMALYRYDFRPGKGLFTNMNAIRRDETLDNLHSIYVDQWDWERVITPEKRNVEELKFTVQGIVLAICDTLEVVKKKYPRITTELCREVTFITSQELEDKYPDLTPKERENAIVKEHKTVFIMQIGDKLRSGEPHDSRSPDYDDWQLNGDLLFYNAVLDNALEISSMGIRVDAAALDEQLRKAGCDNRRNLPYHRMLLEGKLPCTIGGGIGQSRLCMLLLGKAHIGEVQSSIWDQETIDTCKAAGVALL
;
A
#
# COMPACT_ATOMS: atom_id res chain seq x y z
N MET A 1 13.61 8.82 14.77
CA MET A 1 12.66 7.71 14.91
C MET A 1 11.36 8.30 15.44
N SER A 2 10.29 8.12 14.69
CA SER A 2 8.93 8.47 15.11
C SER A 2 8.59 7.60 16.32
N LYS A 3 8.14 8.22 17.42
CA LYS A 3 7.65 7.53 18.62
C LYS A 3 6.15 7.65 18.63
N THR A 4 5.45 6.68 19.23
CA THR A 4 4.01 6.78 19.48
C THR A 4 3.68 8.10 20.17
N TYR A 5 2.76 8.86 19.60
CA TYR A 5 2.28 10.12 20.14
C TYR A 5 0.76 10.19 20.02
N ILE A 6 0.06 10.56 21.09
CA ILE A 6 -1.40 10.74 21.07
C ILE A 6 -1.71 12.24 21.21
N PRO A 7 -2.45 12.85 20.27
CA PRO A 7 -2.81 14.26 20.33
C PRO A 7 -3.57 14.63 21.62
N GLU A 8 -3.30 15.82 22.14
CA GLU A 8 -4.04 16.36 23.29
C GLU A 8 -5.54 16.47 22.94
N GLY A 9 -6.41 16.00 23.84
CA GLY A 9 -7.85 16.00 23.65
C GLY A 9 -8.39 14.88 22.75
N TYR A 10 -7.52 13.99 22.24
CA TYR A 10 -7.96 12.80 21.52
C TYR A 10 -8.86 11.92 22.39
N HIS A 11 -9.95 11.44 21.81
CA HIS A 11 -10.75 10.35 22.36
C HIS A 11 -11.35 9.52 21.22
N SER A 12 -11.45 8.21 21.41
CA SER A 12 -12.09 7.34 20.44
C SER A 12 -13.62 7.45 20.52
N GLU A 13 -14.26 7.87 19.42
CA GLU A 13 -15.72 8.02 19.31
C GLU A 13 -16.49 6.70 19.47
N LEU A 14 -15.85 5.58 19.12
CA LEU A 14 -16.42 4.25 19.16
C LEU A 14 -15.85 3.45 20.33
N THR A 15 -16.70 2.65 20.97
CA THR A 15 -16.25 1.62 21.90
C THR A 15 -15.43 0.55 21.18
N LEU A 16 -14.75 -0.32 21.94
CA LEU A 16 -13.99 -1.45 21.38
C LEU A 16 -14.88 -2.37 20.51
N TYR A 17 -16.07 -2.70 21.01
CA TYR A 17 -17.04 -3.54 20.31
C TYR A 17 -17.58 -2.86 19.04
N GLU A 18 -17.87 -1.56 19.10
CA GLU A 18 -18.29 -0.80 17.92
C GLU A 18 -17.18 -0.68 16.89
N THR A 19 -15.93 -0.51 17.34
CA THR A 19 -14.74 -0.47 16.47
C THR A 19 -14.58 -1.78 15.71
N GLN A 20 -14.69 -2.94 16.38
CA GLN A 20 -14.67 -4.26 15.73
C GLN A 20 -15.77 -4.41 14.67
N ASN A 21 -16.99 -3.98 14.99
CA ASN A 21 -18.09 -4.00 14.02
C ASN A 21 -17.87 -3.03 12.86
N ALA A 22 -17.26 -1.86 13.11
CA ALA A 22 -16.98 -0.87 12.09
C ALA A 22 -15.89 -1.34 11.12
N ILE A 23 -14.84 -2.02 11.61
CA ILE A 23 -13.82 -2.67 10.78
C ILE A 23 -14.49 -3.66 9.81
N GLY A 24 -15.38 -4.53 10.30
CA GLY A 24 -16.11 -5.46 9.43
C GLY A 24 -16.96 -4.77 8.35
N VAL A 25 -17.57 -3.62 8.68
CA VAL A 25 -18.36 -2.81 7.73
C VAL A 25 -17.45 -2.19 6.66
N ILE A 26 -16.31 -1.63 7.07
CA ILE A 26 -15.32 -1.03 6.16
C ILE A 26 -14.82 -2.07 5.17
N HIS A 27 -14.44 -3.26 5.65
CA HIS A 27 -13.95 -4.32 4.78
C HIS A 27 -15.00 -4.72 3.75
N HIS A 28 -16.24 -4.98 4.19
CA HIS A 28 -17.30 -5.40 3.27
C HIS A 28 -17.63 -4.34 2.21
N ALA A 29 -17.83 -3.09 2.64
CA ALA A 29 -18.19 -2.00 1.74
C ALA A 29 -17.05 -1.65 0.77
N PHE A 30 -15.80 -1.58 1.27
CA PHE A 30 -14.67 -1.23 0.43
C PHE A 30 -14.35 -2.32 -0.59
N GLU A 31 -14.40 -3.61 -0.21
CA GLU A 31 -14.21 -4.73 -1.13
C GLU A 31 -15.25 -4.71 -2.28
N GLU A 32 -16.51 -4.39 -1.97
CA GLU A 32 -17.56 -4.22 -2.96
C GLU A 32 -17.28 -3.04 -3.90
N HIS A 33 -17.01 -1.86 -3.35
CA HIS A 33 -16.76 -0.65 -4.14
C HIS A 33 -15.49 -0.76 -5.01
N LEU A 34 -14.41 -1.32 -4.47
CA LEU A 34 -13.17 -1.56 -5.20
C LEU A 34 -13.38 -2.59 -6.32
N GLY A 35 -14.07 -3.69 -6.00
CA GLY A 35 -14.40 -4.75 -6.96
C GLY A 35 -15.23 -4.24 -8.14
N GLN A 36 -16.24 -3.40 -7.88
CA GLN A 36 -17.08 -2.79 -8.91
C GLN A 36 -16.30 -1.75 -9.74
N THR A 37 -15.59 -0.84 -9.07
CA THR A 37 -14.86 0.26 -9.72
C THR A 37 -13.77 -0.24 -10.67
N LEU A 38 -13.03 -1.26 -10.26
CA LEU A 38 -11.88 -1.78 -11.00
C LEU A 38 -12.16 -3.12 -11.71
N ASN A 39 -13.40 -3.62 -11.66
CA ASN A 39 -13.80 -4.92 -12.23
C ASN A 39 -12.89 -6.06 -11.74
N LEU A 40 -12.76 -6.16 -10.42
CA LEU A 40 -11.90 -7.12 -9.74
C LEU A 40 -12.72 -8.26 -9.14
N LYS A 41 -12.13 -9.45 -9.15
CA LYS A 41 -12.65 -10.62 -8.42
C LYS A 41 -11.80 -10.91 -7.20
N ARG A 42 -12.44 -11.17 -6.06
CA ARG A 42 -11.74 -11.69 -4.89
C ARG A 42 -11.18 -13.07 -5.21
N VAL A 43 -9.90 -13.29 -4.91
CA VAL A 43 -9.23 -14.60 -5.01
C VAL A 43 -8.54 -14.95 -3.70
N SER A 44 -8.18 -16.23 -3.53
CA SER A 44 -7.38 -16.67 -2.39
C SER A 44 -5.89 -16.38 -2.60
N ALA A 45 -5.27 -15.71 -1.64
CA ALA A 45 -3.83 -15.44 -1.61
C ALA A 45 -3.04 -16.56 -0.89
N PRO A 46 -1.77 -16.76 -1.27
CA PRO A 46 -0.81 -17.45 -0.42
C PRO A 46 -0.37 -16.54 0.74
N LEU A 47 -0.13 -17.15 1.91
CA LEU A 47 0.56 -16.49 3.03
C LEU A 47 2.09 -16.58 2.90
N PHE A 48 2.58 -17.55 2.15
CA PHE A 48 3.99 -17.83 1.97
C PHE A 48 4.28 -18.35 0.58
N VAL A 49 5.50 -18.15 0.11
CA VAL A 49 5.96 -18.54 -1.22
C VAL A 49 7.33 -19.20 -1.15
N ASP A 50 7.69 -19.93 -2.20
CA ASP A 50 9.06 -20.40 -2.41
C ASP A 50 9.92 -19.21 -2.89
N PRO A 51 10.97 -18.81 -2.13
CA PRO A 51 11.82 -17.68 -2.48
C PRO A 51 12.51 -17.82 -3.84
N HIS A 52 12.77 -19.05 -4.30
CA HIS A 52 13.44 -19.30 -5.58
C HIS A 52 12.57 -18.99 -6.79
N THR A 53 11.26 -18.78 -6.61
CA THR A 53 10.33 -18.40 -7.68
C THR A 53 10.48 -16.93 -8.10
N GLY A 54 11.07 -16.10 -7.23
CA GLY A 54 11.13 -14.65 -7.40
C GLY A 54 9.80 -13.92 -7.17
N LEU A 55 8.81 -14.59 -6.58
CA LEU A 55 7.47 -14.02 -6.33
C LEU A 55 7.36 -13.21 -5.04
N ASN A 56 8.23 -13.45 -4.05
CA ASN A 56 8.21 -12.65 -2.81
C ASN A 56 8.67 -11.22 -3.10
N ASP A 57 8.05 -10.25 -2.46
CA ASP A 57 8.47 -8.86 -2.52
C ASP A 57 9.69 -8.63 -1.62
N ASN A 58 10.74 -8.08 -2.20
CA ASN A 58 11.99 -7.83 -1.51
C ASN A 58 12.08 -6.42 -0.92
N LEU A 59 11.03 -5.59 -1.04
CA LEU A 59 11.00 -4.21 -0.53
C LEU A 59 12.26 -3.43 -0.99
N SER A 60 13.02 -2.84 -0.06
CA SER A 60 14.29 -2.16 -0.38
C SER A 60 15.47 -3.12 -0.57
N GLY A 61 15.32 -4.37 -0.17
CA GLY A 61 16.32 -5.44 -0.28
C GLY A 61 17.14 -5.65 0.98
N VAL A 62 16.84 -4.92 2.06
CA VAL A 62 17.53 -5.03 3.36
C VAL A 62 16.67 -5.78 4.38
N GLU A 63 15.35 -5.70 4.25
CA GLU A 63 14.37 -6.30 5.15
C GLU A 63 14.37 -7.82 5.03
N ARG A 64 14.32 -8.52 6.17
CA ARG A 64 14.39 -9.98 6.21
C ARG A 64 13.00 -10.60 6.30
N PRO A 65 12.62 -11.49 5.38
CA PRO A 65 11.36 -12.22 5.49
C PRO A 65 11.41 -13.25 6.63
N VAL A 66 10.23 -13.59 7.15
CA VAL A 66 10.08 -14.73 8.08
C VAL A 66 10.14 -16.02 7.25
N SER A 67 11.13 -16.86 7.53
CA SER A 67 11.35 -18.13 6.83
C SER A 67 11.04 -19.33 7.72
N PHE A 68 10.55 -20.43 7.13
CA PHE A 68 10.33 -21.70 7.84
C PHE A 68 10.53 -22.90 6.92
N GLU A 69 11.00 -24.01 7.48
CA GLU A 69 11.18 -25.27 6.75
C GLU A 69 9.86 -26.01 6.58
N ILE A 70 9.65 -26.60 5.41
CA ILE A 70 8.52 -27.47 5.10
C ILE A 70 9.06 -28.88 4.88
N PRO A 71 9.07 -29.76 5.92
CA PRO A 71 9.66 -31.10 5.82
C PRO A 71 9.05 -31.94 4.68
N ALA A 72 7.76 -31.76 4.40
CA ALA A 72 7.06 -32.51 3.35
C ALA A 72 7.53 -32.16 1.93
N THR A 73 8.08 -30.96 1.71
CA THR A 73 8.57 -30.54 0.38
C THR A 73 10.09 -30.43 0.32
N GLY A 74 10.77 -30.44 1.47
CA GLY A 74 12.22 -30.16 1.56
C GLY A 74 12.57 -28.72 1.19
N THR A 75 11.61 -27.79 1.26
CA THR A 75 11.78 -26.39 0.87
C THR A 75 11.71 -25.48 2.09
N THR A 76 12.47 -24.40 2.08
CA THR A 76 12.28 -23.28 3.01
C THR A 76 11.36 -22.25 2.35
N ALA A 77 10.18 -22.05 2.91
CA ALA A 77 9.25 -21.03 2.44
C ALA A 77 9.46 -19.71 3.20
N GLU A 78 9.05 -18.62 2.58
CA GLU A 78 9.05 -17.28 3.16
C GLU A 78 7.61 -16.75 3.26
N VAL A 79 7.26 -16.19 4.42
CA VAL A 79 6.07 -15.36 4.57
C VAL A 79 6.22 -14.14 3.66
N VAL A 80 5.17 -13.81 2.92
CA VAL A 80 5.21 -12.72 1.95
C VAL A 80 5.34 -11.37 2.65
N HIS A 81 6.11 -10.44 2.08
CA HIS A 81 6.06 -9.02 2.47
C HIS A 81 4.95 -8.26 1.75
N SER A 82 4.65 -8.67 0.52
CA SER A 82 3.48 -8.29 -0.28
C SER A 82 3.28 -9.32 -1.39
N LEU A 83 2.15 -9.27 -2.10
CA LEU A 83 1.87 -10.13 -3.26
C LEU A 83 2.11 -9.41 -4.60
N ALA A 84 2.87 -8.31 -4.62
CA ALA A 84 3.07 -7.46 -5.79
C ALA A 84 3.36 -8.26 -7.08
N LYS A 85 4.32 -9.19 -7.04
CA LYS A 85 4.68 -10.05 -8.18
C LYS A 85 3.75 -11.25 -8.35
N TRP A 86 3.26 -11.83 -7.25
CA TRP A 86 2.35 -12.97 -7.28
C TRP A 86 1.05 -12.66 -8.02
N LYS A 87 0.46 -11.47 -7.82
CA LYS A 87 -0.82 -11.12 -8.43
C LYS A 87 -0.77 -11.13 -9.96
N ARG A 88 0.32 -10.60 -10.55
CA ARG A 88 0.53 -10.63 -12.01
C ARG A 88 0.69 -12.05 -12.54
N MET A 89 1.41 -12.90 -11.81
CA MET A 89 1.52 -14.33 -12.12
C MET A 89 0.16 -15.05 -12.02
N ALA A 90 -0.65 -14.71 -11.02
CA ALA A 90 -1.99 -15.28 -10.85
C ALA A 90 -2.93 -14.88 -12.00
N LEU A 91 -2.91 -13.61 -12.44
CA LEU A 91 -3.68 -13.16 -13.61
C LEU A 91 -3.32 -13.96 -14.87
N TYR A 92 -2.04 -14.23 -15.10
CA TYR A 92 -1.58 -15.08 -16.20
C TYR A 92 -2.10 -16.52 -16.06
N ARG A 93 -1.89 -17.16 -14.90
CA ARG A 93 -2.27 -18.55 -14.65
C ARG A 93 -3.78 -18.80 -14.72
N TYR A 94 -4.58 -17.81 -14.32
CA TYR A 94 -6.03 -17.89 -14.28
C TYR A 94 -6.70 -17.32 -15.54
N ASP A 95 -5.91 -16.96 -16.56
CA ASP A 95 -6.38 -16.44 -17.86
C ASP A 95 -7.29 -15.21 -17.76
N PHE A 96 -6.91 -14.24 -16.93
CA PHE A 96 -7.62 -12.95 -16.89
C PHE A 96 -7.36 -12.16 -18.18
N ARG A 97 -8.44 -11.59 -18.73
CA ARG A 97 -8.42 -10.79 -19.97
C ARG A 97 -8.42 -9.29 -19.68
N PRO A 98 -8.01 -8.43 -20.63
CA PRO A 98 -7.97 -6.99 -20.43
C PRO A 98 -9.26 -6.41 -19.83
N GLY A 99 -9.08 -5.49 -18.87
CA GLY A 99 -10.16 -4.86 -18.11
C GLY A 99 -10.66 -5.68 -16.92
N LYS A 100 -10.21 -6.92 -16.73
CA LYS A 100 -10.52 -7.75 -15.56
C LYS A 100 -9.31 -7.86 -14.65
N GLY A 101 -9.56 -7.97 -13.35
CA GLY A 101 -8.49 -8.14 -12.38
C GLY A 101 -8.91 -8.97 -11.16
N LEU A 102 -8.01 -9.02 -10.20
CA LEU A 102 -8.21 -9.67 -8.92
C LEU A 102 -7.88 -8.73 -7.76
N PHE A 103 -8.45 -9.02 -6.61
CA PHE A 103 -7.92 -8.54 -5.33
C PHE A 103 -7.89 -9.68 -4.32
N THR A 104 -7.09 -9.52 -3.28
CA THR A 104 -7.00 -10.45 -2.16
C THR A 104 -6.75 -9.71 -0.86
N ASN A 105 -7.14 -10.34 0.24
CA ASN A 105 -6.81 -9.89 1.59
C ASN A 105 -5.46 -10.49 1.94
N MET A 106 -4.41 -9.69 1.81
CA MET A 106 -3.03 -10.07 2.05
C MET A 106 -2.68 -9.76 3.50
N ASN A 107 -1.93 -10.67 4.12
CA ASN A 107 -1.36 -10.51 5.46
C ASN A 107 0.14 -10.79 5.36
N ALA A 108 0.95 -9.93 5.95
CA ALA A 108 2.40 -9.98 5.94
C ALA A 108 2.96 -9.70 7.33
N ILE A 109 4.21 -10.15 7.54
CA ILE A 109 4.98 -9.85 8.75
C ILE A 109 6.22 -9.05 8.32
N ARG A 110 6.27 -7.77 8.68
CA ARG A 110 7.43 -6.89 8.49
C ARG A 110 8.22 -6.78 9.79
N ARG A 111 9.01 -7.82 10.07
CA ARG A 111 9.73 -7.98 11.35
C ARG A 111 10.78 -6.93 11.65
N ASP A 112 11.25 -6.21 10.64
CA ASP A 112 12.30 -5.19 10.75
C ASP A 112 11.72 -3.76 10.69
N GLU A 113 10.39 -3.62 10.83
CA GLU A 113 9.68 -2.34 10.79
C GLU A 113 9.91 -1.49 12.06
N THR A 114 10.01 -0.17 11.90
CA THR A 114 10.02 0.76 13.04
C THR A 114 8.58 1.09 13.43
N LEU A 115 8.18 0.76 14.66
CA LEU A 115 6.82 0.96 15.14
C LEU A 115 6.55 2.43 15.47
N ASP A 116 5.38 2.91 15.06
CA ASP A 116 4.83 4.21 15.46
C ASP A 116 3.29 4.21 15.30
N ASN A 117 2.67 5.39 15.33
CA ASN A 117 1.24 5.55 15.13
C ASN A 117 0.68 4.88 13.86
N LEU A 118 1.48 4.77 12.79
CA LEU A 118 1.09 4.35 11.46
C LEU A 118 1.72 3.02 11.01
N HIS A 119 2.72 2.52 11.74
CA HIS A 119 3.54 1.37 11.37
C HIS A 119 3.45 0.25 12.41
N SER A 120 3.23 -0.97 11.92
CA SER A 120 3.07 -2.21 12.69
C SER A 120 3.89 -3.31 12.04
N ILE A 121 4.38 -4.26 12.83
CA ILE A 121 5.00 -5.48 12.28
C ILE A 121 4.00 -6.34 11.51
N TYR A 122 2.70 -6.22 11.81
CA TYR A 122 1.63 -6.88 11.07
C TYR A 122 1.11 -5.93 9.99
N VAL A 123 1.19 -6.36 8.74
CA VAL A 123 0.74 -5.56 7.59
C VAL A 123 -0.39 -6.30 6.88
N ASP A 124 -1.51 -5.61 6.68
CA ASP A 124 -2.67 -6.09 5.96
C ASP A 124 -2.97 -5.20 4.75
N GLN A 125 -3.30 -5.79 3.61
CA GLN A 125 -3.61 -5.02 2.40
C GLN A 125 -4.74 -5.64 1.59
N TRP A 126 -5.59 -4.81 0.98
CA TRP A 126 -6.28 -5.20 -0.25
C TRP A 126 -5.28 -5.11 -1.39
N ASP A 127 -4.72 -6.26 -1.70
CA ASP A 127 -3.67 -6.39 -2.69
C ASP A 127 -4.34 -6.71 -4.03
N TRP A 128 -4.28 -5.78 -4.98
CA TRP A 128 -5.07 -5.84 -6.21
C TRP A 128 -4.22 -5.70 -7.47
N GLU A 129 -4.72 -6.22 -8.59
CA GLU A 129 -4.05 -6.22 -9.88
C GLU A 129 -5.07 -6.37 -11.02
N ARG A 130 -4.91 -5.64 -12.13
CA ARG A 130 -5.82 -5.67 -13.29
C ARG A 130 -5.04 -5.74 -14.58
N VAL A 131 -5.51 -6.57 -15.51
CA VAL A 131 -4.95 -6.65 -16.86
C VAL A 131 -5.33 -5.41 -17.66
N ILE A 132 -4.35 -4.75 -18.26
CA ILE A 132 -4.54 -3.63 -19.17
C ILE A 132 -3.99 -3.97 -20.55
N THR A 133 -4.39 -3.21 -21.56
CA THR A 133 -3.78 -3.32 -22.89
C THR A 133 -2.49 -2.49 -22.94
N PRO A 134 -1.56 -2.78 -23.87
CA PRO A 134 -0.34 -1.98 -24.02
C PRO A 134 -0.61 -0.49 -24.25
N GLU A 135 -1.69 -0.14 -24.95
CA GLU A 135 -2.06 1.26 -25.25
C GLU A 135 -2.48 2.03 -23.98
N LYS A 136 -2.96 1.31 -22.96
CA LYS A 136 -3.32 1.85 -21.64
C LYS A 136 -2.11 2.02 -20.72
N ARG A 137 -0.89 1.71 -21.17
CA ARG A 137 0.34 1.89 -20.40
C ARG A 137 0.80 3.37 -20.43
N ASN A 138 -0.03 4.27 -19.89
CA ASN A 138 0.16 5.72 -19.92
C ASN A 138 -0.27 6.39 -18.60
N VAL A 139 0.05 7.67 -18.45
CA VAL A 139 -0.23 8.46 -17.24
C VAL A 139 -1.74 8.63 -17.02
N GLU A 140 -2.52 8.74 -18.09
CA GLU A 140 -3.97 8.93 -18.03
C GLU A 140 -4.68 7.73 -17.40
N GLU A 141 -4.30 6.49 -17.75
CA GLU A 141 -4.85 5.27 -17.14
C GLU A 141 -4.50 5.17 -15.65
N LEU A 142 -3.28 5.57 -15.27
CA LEU A 142 -2.86 5.62 -13.87
C LEU A 142 -3.73 6.61 -13.09
N LYS A 143 -3.84 7.86 -13.55
CA LYS A 143 -4.66 8.90 -12.91
C LYS A 143 -6.13 8.49 -12.81
N PHE A 144 -6.69 7.94 -13.88
CA PHE A 144 -8.06 7.43 -13.92
C PHE A 144 -8.29 6.33 -12.88
N THR A 145 -7.34 5.40 -12.75
CA THR A 145 -7.43 4.31 -11.77
C THR A 145 -7.36 4.82 -10.34
N VAL A 146 -6.46 5.77 -10.05
CA VAL A 146 -6.33 6.41 -8.73
C VAL A 146 -7.62 7.13 -8.34
N GLN A 147 -8.22 7.90 -9.25
CA GLN A 147 -9.49 8.60 -9.01
C GLN A 147 -10.60 7.62 -8.65
N GLY A 148 -10.70 6.49 -9.36
CA GLY A 148 -11.66 5.43 -9.01
C GLY A 148 -11.47 4.88 -7.60
N ILE A 149 -10.22 4.63 -7.19
CA ILE A 149 -9.90 4.13 -5.85
C ILE A 149 -10.29 5.17 -4.77
N VAL A 150 -10.00 6.45 -5.00
CA VAL A 150 -10.39 7.53 -4.08
C VAL A 150 -11.90 7.62 -3.93
N LEU A 151 -12.66 7.50 -5.03
CA LEU A 151 -14.11 7.46 -4.97
C LEU A 151 -14.62 6.26 -4.15
N ALA A 152 -14.05 5.07 -4.36
CA ALA A 152 -14.40 3.88 -3.58
C ALA A 152 -14.12 4.05 -2.07
N ILE A 153 -13.02 4.71 -1.71
CA ILE A 153 -12.68 5.06 -0.33
C ILE A 153 -13.72 6.04 0.25
N CYS A 154 -14.02 7.12 -0.47
CA CYS A 154 -14.99 8.12 -0.01
C CYS A 154 -16.40 7.54 0.12
N ASP A 155 -16.83 6.68 -0.80
CA ASP A 155 -18.14 6.03 -0.73
C ASP A 155 -18.22 5.05 0.46
N THR A 156 -17.11 4.37 0.77
CA THR A 156 -16.99 3.56 1.99
C THR A 156 -17.15 4.42 3.25
N LEU A 157 -16.57 5.62 3.29
CA LEU A 157 -16.75 6.55 4.41
C LEU A 157 -18.23 6.92 4.61
N GLU A 158 -18.97 7.19 3.53
CA GLU A 158 -20.40 7.50 3.62
C GLU A 158 -21.21 6.34 4.23
N VAL A 159 -20.88 5.10 3.88
CA VAL A 159 -21.49 3.90 4.50
C VAL A 159 -21.19 3.85 6.00
N VAL A 160 -19.95 4.12 6.39
CA VAL A 160 -19.53 4.14 7.80
C VAL A 160 -20.26 5.25 8.57
N LYS A 161 -20.30 6.49 8.06
CA LYS A 161 -20.96 7.63 8.71
C LYS A 161 -22.47 7.41 8.87
N LYS A 162 -23.11 6.78 7.89
CA LYS A 162 -24.52 6.41 7.99
C LYS A 162 -24.80 5.43 9.13
N LYS A 163 -23.89 4.48 9.37
CA LYS A 163 -24.03 3.49 10.46
C LYS A 163 -23.57 4.04 11.81
N TYR A 164 -22.55 4.89 11.82
CA TYR A 164 -21.95 5.51 13.01
C TYR A 164 -21.91 7.04 12.86
N PRO A 165 -23.03 7.75 13.12
CA PRO A 165 -23.11 9.20 12.92
C PRO A 165 -22.18 10.06 13.79
N ARG A 166 -21.52 9.45 14.80
CA ARG A 166 -20.46 10.08 15.61
C ARG A 166 -19.15 10.25 14.86
N ILE A 167 -18.93 9.50 13.77
CA ILE A 167 -17.75 9.65 12.93
C ILE A 167 -17.89 10.94 12.11
N THR A 168 -17.03 11.91 12.42
CA THR A 168 -16.99 13.24 11.79
C THR A 168 -15.89 13.39 10.75
N THR A 169 -15.16 12.30 10.44
CA THR A 169 -14.13 12.28 9.41
C THR A 169 -14.67 12.81 8.08
N GLU A 170 -13.87 13.66 7.43
CA GLU A 170 -14.12 14.17 6.09
C GLU A 170 -12.92 13.88 5.20
N LEU A 171 -13.17 13.48 3.95
CA LEU A 171 -12.15 13.21 2.95
C LEU A 171 -12.40 14.08 1.71
N CYS A 172 -11.32 14.46 1.02
CA CYS A 172 -11.42 15.16 -0.26
C CYS A 172 -11.50 14.13 -1.40
N ARG A 173 -12.54 14.23 -2.23
CA ARG A 173 -12.73 13.39 -3.42
C ARG A 173 -11.82 13.80 -4.58
N GLU A 174 -11.40 15.06 -4.61
CA GLU A 174 -10.52 15.59 -5.65
C GLU A 174 -9.07 15.21 -5.36
N VAL A 175 -8.43 14.55 -6.32
CA VAL A 175 -7.04 14.11 -6.20
C VAL A 175 -6.13 15.13 -6.85
N THR A 176 -5.20 15.68 -6.08
CA THR A 176 -4.09 16.46 -6.64
C THR A 176 -2.98 15.53 -7.07
N PHE A 177 -2.59 15.59 -8.34
CA PHE A 177 -1.49 14.81 -8.91
C PHE A 177 -0.24 15.67 -9.00
N ILE A 178 0.87 15.18 -8.47
CA ILE A 178 2.18 15.86 -8.52
C ILE A 178 3.27 14.80 -8.67
N THR A 179 4.30 15.04 -9.48
CA THR A 179 5.47 14.16 -9.52
C THR A 179 6.39 14.41 -8.31
N SER A 180 7.15 13.39 -7.93
CA SER A 180 8.19 13.50 -6.90
C SER A 180 9.18 14.64 -7.16
N GLN A 181 9.55 14.87 -8.43
CA GLN A 181 10.42 15.99 -8.80
C GLN A 181 9.72 17.35 -8.68
N GLU A 182 8.47 17.49 -9.12
CA GLU A 182 7.71 18.73 -8.94
C GLU A 182 7.50 19.04 -7.45
N LEU A 183 7.32 18.01 -6.63
CA LEU A 183 7.20 18.14 -5.19
C LEU A 183 8.53 18.60 -4.54
N GLU A 184 9.66 18.07 -4.99
CA GLU A 184 11.00 18.54 -4.61
C GLU A 184 11.23 19.99 -5.04
N ASP A 185 10.90 20.34 -6.28
CA ASP A 185 11.07 21.69 -6.82
C ASP A 185 10.17 22.70 -6.05
N LYS A 186 8.98 22.28 -5.59
CA LYS A 186 8.04 23.12 -4.82
C LYS A 186 8.51 23.35 -3.38
N TYR A 187 9.15 22.36 -2.75
CA TYR A 187 9.62 22.43 -1.36
C TYR A 187 11.08 21.96 -1.24
N PRO A 188 12.04 22.72 -1.79
CA PRO A 188 13.42 22.27 -1.94
C PRO A 188 14.15 22.08 -0.59
N ASP A 189 13.76 22.85 0.42
CA ASP A 189 14.41 22.86 1.74
C ASP A 189 13.82 21.81 2.71
N LEU A 190 12.79 21.07 2.29
CA LEU A 190 12.12 20.06 3.11
C LEU A 190 12.61 18.64 2.78
N THR A 191 12.62 17.76 3.77
CA THR A 191 12.82 16.31 3.57
C THR A 191 11.61 15.68 2.87
N PRO A 192 11.74 14.52 2.20
CA PRO A 192 10.62 13.89 1.49
C PRO A 192 9.32 13.76 2.31
N LYS A 193 9.42 13.36 3.58
CA LYS A 193 8.25 13.26 4.49
C LYS A 193 7.69 14.61 4.90
N GLU A 194 8.51 15.64 5.05
CA GLU A 194 8.02 17.01 5.27
C GLU A 194 7.32 17.57 4.02
N ARG A 195 7.80 17.25 2.82
CA ARG A 195 7.12 17.59 1.56
C ARG A 195 5.76 16.93 1.44
N GLU A 196 5.67 15.64 1.77
CA GLU A 196 4.41 14.89 1.86
C GLU A 196 3.42 15.59 2.79
N ASN A 197 3.84 15.91 4.02
CA ASN A 197 3.01 16.62 5.00
C ASN A 197 2.54 17.99 4.49
N ALA A 198 3.44 18.77 3.87
CA ALA A 198 3.11 20.09 3.34
C ALA A 198 2.04 20.02 2.25
N ILE A 199 2.22 19.14 1.25
CA ILE A 199 1.31 19.05 0.10
C ILE A 199 -0.08 18.52 0.49
N VAL A 200 -0.16 17.52 1.38
CA VAL A 200 -1.48 17.03 1.84
C VAL A 200 -2.19 18.05 2.70
N LYS A 201 -1.47 18.91 3.44
CA LYS A 201 -2.10 19.96 4.24
C LYS A 201 -2.82 20.99 3.36
N GLU A 202 -2.26 21.27 2.19
CA GLU A 202 -2.84 22.13 1.16
C GLU A 202 -4.01 21.47 0.42
N HIS A 203 -3.84 20.23 -0.06
CA HIS A 203 -4.76 19.61 -1.03
C HIS A 203 -5.64 18.48 -0.50
N LYS A 204 -5.38 18.02 0.73
CA LYS A 204 -6.10 16.96 1.47
C LYS A 204 -6.04 15.55 0.90
N THR A 205 -6.04 15.39 -0.43
CA THR A 205 -5.87 14.10 -1.12
C THR A 205 -4.88 14.28 -2.26
N VAL A 206 -3.74 13.59 -2.17
CA VAL A 206 -2.61 13.77 -3.09
C VAL A 206 -2.15 12.41 -3.61
N PHE A 207 -1.87 12.33 -4.90
CA PHE A 207 -1.15 11.21 -5.49
C PHE A 207 0.22 11.68 -5.97
N ILE A 208 1.27 11.25 -5.26
CA ILE A 208 2.65 11.58 -5.61
C ILE A 208 3.14 10.54 -6.61
N MET A 209 3.41 10.98 -7.83
CA MET A 209 3.81 10.13 -8.95
C MET A 209 5.33 9.99 -9.03
N GLN A 210 5.78 8.94 -9.72
CA GLN A 210 7.17 8.71 -10.09
C GLN A 210 8.11 8.50 -8.90
N ILE A 211 7.81 7.50 -8.06
CA ILE A 211 8.58 7.19 -6.86
C ILE A 211 9.50 5.99 -7.13
N GLY A 212 10.81 6.19 -6.93
CA GLY A 212 11.82 5.13 -6.97
C GLY A 212 13.13 5.54 -7.63
N ASP A 213 13.08 6.35 -8.70
CA ASP A 213 14.28 6.84 -9.36
C ASP A 213 14.88 8.05 -8.63
N LYS A 214 16.15 8.34 -8.91
CA LYS A 214 16.86 9.50 -8.34
C LYS A 214 16.27 10.81 -8.87
N LEU A 215 16.05 11.75 -7.96
CA LEU A 215 15.67 13.12 -8.31
C LEU A 215 16.91 13.94 -8.70
N ARG A 216 16.71 15.21 -9.07
CA ARG A 216 17.81 16.15 -9.37
C ARG A 216 18.76 16.35 -8.20
N SER A 217 18.28 16.19 -6.97
CA SER A 217 19.12 16.18 -5.76
C SER A 217 20.11 15.01 -5.70
N GLY A 218 19.93 13.97 -6.51
CA GLY A 218 20.74 12.75 -6.53
C GLY A 218 20.18 11.63 -5.63
N GLU A 219 19.18 11.95 -4.81
CA GLU A 219 18.49 11.02 -3.91
C GLU A 219 17.07 10.73 -4.44
N PRO A 220 16.53 9.52 -4.25
CA PRO A 220 15.13 9.24 -4.56
C PRO A 220 14.19 9.88 -3.53
N HIS A 221 12.93 10.12 -3.92
CA HIS A 221 11.90 10.56 -2.97
C HIS A 221 11.66 9.51 -1.87
N ASP A 222 11.51 8.25 -2.28
CA ASP A 222 11.45 7.09 -1.41
C ASP A 222 11.96 5.86 -2.18
N SER A 223 12.39 4.84 -1.45
CA SER A 223 12.85 3.59 -2.02
C SER A 223 11.72 2.83 -2.71
N ARG A 224 12.04 2.11 -3.80
CA ARG A 224 11.07 1.27 -4.51
C ARG A 224 11.76 0.06 -5.12
N SER A 225 11.12 -1.12 -5.04
CA SER A 225 11.67 -2.30 -5.69
C SER A 225 11.70 -2.11 -7.22
N PRO A 226 12.73 -2.60 -7.92
CA PRO A 226 12.87 -2.45 -9.35
C PRO A 226 12.00 -3.39 -10.20
N ASP A 227 11.27 -4.33 -9.59
CA ASP A 227 10.77 -5.53 -10.29
C ASP A 227 9.25 -5.74 -10.32
N TYR A 228 8.47 -4.74 -9.90
CA TYR A 228 7.01 -4.75 -10.09
C TYR A 228 6.46 -3.44 -10.64
N ASP A 229 6.81 -2.28 -10.09
CA ASP A 229 6.30 -0.99 -10.57
C ASP A 229 7.27 -0.30 -11.51
N ASP A 230 6.72 0.27 -12.57
CA ASP A 230 7.46 1.19 -13.42
C ASP A 230 7.57 2.54 -12.72
N TRP A 231 8.80 2.98 -12.39
CA TRP A 231 9.05 4.20 -11.62
C TRP A 231 8.65 5.48 -12.37
N GLN A 232 8.29 5.41 -13.66
CA GLN A 232 7.73 6.53 -14.41
C GLN A 232 6.19 6.54 -14.39
N LEU A 233 5.56 5.42 -13.99
CA LEU A 233 4.11 5.21 -14.01
C LEU A 233 3.59 4.59 -12.70
N ASN A 234 4.15 5.00 -11.57
CA ASN A 234 3.70 4.61 -10.24
C ASN A 234 3.45 5.84 -9.36
N GLY A 235 3.01 5.59 -8.14
CA GLY A 235 2.92 6.60 -7.10
C GLY A 235 2.27 6.11 -5.81
N ASP A 236 2.26 7.00 -4.83
CA ASP A 236 1.64 6.80 -3.54
C ASP A 236 0.43 7.71 -3.38
N LEU A 237 -0.66 7.16 -2.82
CA LEU A 237 -1.89 7.86 -2.49
C LEU A 237 -1.89 8.23 -1.01
N LEU A 238 -1.91 9.53 -0.73
CA LEU A 238 -1.88 10.09 0.61
C LEU A 238 -3.15 10.90 0.88
N PHE A 239 -3.69 10.71 2.09
CA PHE A 239 -4.75 11.54 2.64
C PHE A 239 -4.20 12.36 3.81
N TYR A 240 -4.73 13.57 3.98
CA TYR A 240 -4.50 14.35 5.18
C TYR A 240 -5.24 13.71 6.36
N ASN A 241 -4.48 13.23 7.33
CA ASN A 241 -5.00 12.72 8.58
C ASN A 241 -5.14 13.87 9.59
N ALA A 242 -6.37 14.35 9.76
CA ALA A 242 -6.67 15.46 10.66
C ALA A 242 -6.39 15.15 12.14
N VAL A 243 -6.41 13.87 12.54
CA VAL A 243 -6.17 13.46 13.93
C VAL A 243 -4.70 13.68 14.31
N LEU A 244 -3.78 13.27 13.43
CA LEU A 244 -2.34 13.38 13.67
C LEU A 244 -1.69 14.61 13.00
N ASP A 245 -2.48 15.43 12.28
CA ASP A 245 -2.01 16.57 11.47
C ASP A 245 -0.84 16.19 10.54
N ASN A 246 -0.99 15.07 9.81
CA ASN A 246 0.05 14.55 8.94
C ASN A 246 -0.48 13.94 7.64
N ALA A 247 0.44 13.55 6.76
CA ALA A 247 0.19 12.70 5.62
C ALA A 247 0.07 11.24 6.06
N LEU A 248 -1.05 10.63 5.69
CA LEU A 248 -1.26 9.19 5.84
C LEU A 248 -1.28 8.55 4.45
N GLU A 249 -0.23 7.81 4.16
CA GLU A 249 -0.12 6.99 2.96
C GLU A 249 -1.05 5.77 3.06
N ILE A 250 -2.05 5.72 2.20
CA ILE A 250 -3.07 4.65 2.16
C ILE A 250 -2.71 3.57 1.13
N SER A 251 -2.03 3.93 0.05
CA SER A 251 -1.73 2.99 -1.02
C SER A 251 -0.45 3.33 -1.77
N SER A 252 0.29 2.30 -2.15
CA SER A 252 1.27 2.34 -3.23
C SER A 252 0.74 1.55 -4.42
N MET A 253 0.78 2.15 -5.61
CA MET A 253 0.27 1.53 -6.83
C MET A 253 1.00 2.02 -8.08
N GLY A 254 0.89 1.26 -9.16
CA GLY A 254 1.49 1.65 -10.42
C GLY A 254 1.13 0.72 -11.56
N ILE A 255 1.40 1.22 -12.76
CA ILE A 255 1.48 0.39 -13.96
C ILE A 255 2.77 -0.41 -13.85
N ARG A 256 2.65 -1.72 -14.07
CA ARG A 256 3.77 -2.62 -13.83
C ARG A 256 4.85 -2.48 -14.90
N VAL A 257 6.09 -2.76 -14.52
CA VAL A 257 7.22 -2.82 -15.44
C VAL A 257 6.92 -3.69 -16.66
N ASP A 258 7.31 -3.24 -17.84
CA ASP A 258 7.48 -4.11 -18.99
C ASP A 258 8.91 -4.69 -19.03
N ALA A 259 9.25 -5.42 -20.09
CA ALA A 259 10.57 -6.02 -20.22
C ALA A 259 11.71 -4.97 -20.27
N ALA A 260 11.48 -3.82 -20.91
CA ALA A 260 12.49 -2.78 -21.05
C ALA A 260 12.68 -2.02 -19.73
N ALA A 261 11.57 -1.64 -19.08
CA ALA A 261 11.61 -1.00 -17.77
C ALA A 261 12.24 -1.92 -16.71
N LEU A 262 11.89 -3.21 -16.71
CA LEU A 262 12.50 -4.18 -15.79
C LEU A 262 14.03 -4.27 -16.01
N ASP A 263 14.48 -4.36 -17.26
CA ASP A 263 15.90 -4.41 -17.59
C ASP A 263 16.66 -3.19 -17.06
N GLU A 264 16.10 -2.01 -17.28
CA GLU A 264 16.68 -0.75 -16.86
C GLU A 264 16.71 -0.60 -15.34
N GLN A 265 15.58 -0.83 -14.68
CA GLN A 265 15.44 -0.66 -13.23
C GLN A 265 16.29 -1.67 -12.46
N LEU A 266 16.39 -2.92 -12.90
CA LEU A 266 17.27 -3.91 -12.26
C LEU A 266 18.73 -3.47 -12.29
N ARG A 267 19.18 -2.92 -13.43
CA ARG A 267 20.54 -2.41 -13.59
C ARG A 267 20.79 -1.19 -12.69
N LYS A 268 19.85 -0.23 -12.67
CA LYS A 268 19.92 0.97 -11.81
C LYS A 268 19.98 0.61 -10.33
N ALA A 269 19.22 -0.42 -9.92
CA ALA A 269 19.17 -0.90 -8.54
C ALA A 269 20.26 -1.94 -8.19
N GLY A 270 21.18 -2.27 -9.11
CA GLY A 270 22.22 -3.29 -8.87
C GLY A 270 21.67 -4.70 -8.60
N CYS A 271 20.49 -5.02 -9.10
CA CYS A 271 19.73 -6.26 -8.84
C CYS A 271 19.75 -7.24 -10.02
N ASP A 272 20.78 -7.21 -10.87
CA ASP A 272 20.86 -8.04 -12.08
C ASP A 272 20.75 -9.56 -11.83
N ASN A 273 21.11 -10.02 -10.63
CA ASN A 273 20.96 -11.42 -10.23
C ASN A 273 19.49 -11.91 -10.32
N ARG A 274 18.51 -11.02 -10.10
CA ARG A 274 17.08 -11.35 -10.13
C ARG A 274 16.60 -11.81 -11.51
N ARG A 275 17.30 -11.45 -12.59
CA ARG A 275 16.99 -11.87 -13.98
C ARG A 275 16.94 -13.39 -14.15
N ASN A 276 17.61 -14.13 -13.27
CA ASN A 276 17.64 -15.58 -13.31
C ASN A 276 16.44 -16.26 -12.65
N LEU A 277 15.63 -15.51 -11.90
CA LEU A 277 14.46 -16.05 -11.21
C LEU A 277 13.32 -16.30 -12.21
N PRO A 278 12.49 -17.34 -11.99
CA PRO A 278 11.41 -17.72 -12.90
C PRO A 278 10.46 -16.58 -13.27
N TYR A 279 10.01 -15.78 -12.30
CA TYR A 279 9.13 -14.64 -12.56
C TYR A 279 9.77 -13.62 -13.52
N HIS A 280 11.00 -13.21 -13.25
CA HIS A 280 11.71 -12.20 -14.05
C HIS A 280 12.00 -12.69 -15.46
N ARG A 281 12.38 -13.97 -15.64
CA ARG A 281 12.56 -14.56 -16.98
C ARG A 281 11.27 -14.52 -17.78
N MET A 282 10.15 -14.92 -17.19
CA MET A 282 8.85 -14.88 -17.87
C MET A 282 8.46 -13.46 -18.29
N LEU A 283 8.75 -12.45 -17.46
CA LEU A 283 8.48 -11.06 -17.79
C LEU A 283 9.38 -10.52 -18.91
N LEU A 284 10.69 -10.78 -18.84
CA LEU A 284 11.66 -10.38 -19.87
C LEU A 284 11.37 -11.04 -21.23
N GLU A 285 10.85 -12.26 -21.23
CA GLU A 285 10.42 -12.99 -22.42
C GLU A 285 9.02 -12.57 -22.93
N GLY A 286 8.36 -11.60 -22.29
CA GLY A 286 7.05 -11.10 -22.70
C GLY A 286 5.89 -12.08 -22.49
N LYS A 287 6.04 -13.06 -21.58
CA LYS A 287 5.01 -14.08 -21.31
C LYS A 287 3.92 -13.60 -20.36
N LEU A 288 4.22 -12.61 -19.51
CA LEU A 288 3.26 -12.08 -18.54
C LEU A 288 2.44 -10.93 -19.13
N PRO A 289 1.16 -10.78 -18.74
CA PRO A 289 0.29 -9.71 -19.26
C PRO A 289 0.77 -8.33 -18.82
N CYS A 290 0.41 -7.28 -19.57
CA CYS A 290 0.52 -5.90 -19.10
C CYS A 290 -0.53 -5.65 -18.00
N THR A 291 -0.12 -5.09 -16.86
CA THR A 291 -1.00 -4.92 -15.71
C THR A 291 -0.78 -3.58 -15.00
N ILE A 292 -1.80 -3.17 -14.25
CA ILE A 292 -1.76 -2.10 -13.25
C ILE A 292 -2.20 -2.71 -11.92
N GLY A 293 -1.56 -2.34 -10.82
CA GLY A 293 -1.94 -2.86 -9.51
C GLY A 293 -1.40 -2.03 -8.36
N GLY A 294 -1.75 -2.44 -7.15
CA GLY A 294 -1.30 -1.79 -5.92
C GLY A 294 -1.70 -2.55 -4.67
N GLY A 295 -1.27 -2.03 -3.53
CA GLY A 295 -1.69 -2.48 -2.21
C GLY A 295 -2.35 -1.31 -1.47
N ILE A 296 -3.49 -1.56 -0.83
CA ILE A 296 -4.21 -0.56 -0.02
C ILE A 296 -4.23 -1.08 1.42
N GLY A 297 -3.62 -0.36 2.36
CA GLY A 297 -3.49 -0.81 3.75
C GLY A 297 -4.85 -0.91 4.44
N GLN A 298 -5.23 -2.11 4.92
CA GLN A 298 -6.56 -2.32 5.49
C GLN A 298 -6.70 -1.58 6.83
N SER A 299 -5.73 -1.79 7.71
CA SER A 299 -5.68 -1.12 9.01
C SER A 299 -5.44 0.39 8.88
N ARG A 300 -4.61 0.83 7.92
CA ARG A 300 -4.44 2.28 7.65
C ARG A 300 -5.72 2.92 7.16
N LEU A 301 -6.47 2.26 6.27
CA LEU A 301 -7.77 2.77 5.83
C LEU A 301 -8.77 2.79 6.98
N CYS A 302 -8.83 1.74 7.81
CA CYS A 302 -9.69 1.72 8.99
C CYS A 302 -9.35 2.86 9.97
N MET A 303 -8.07 3.10 10.22
CA MET A 303 -7.57 4.19 11.04
C MET A 303 -8.01 5.55 10.51
N LEU A 304 -7.85 5.78 9.19
CA LEU A 304 -8.28 7.02 8.53
C LEU A 304 -9.78 7.23 8.68
N LEU A 305 -10.59 6.24 8.27
CA LEU A 305 -12.05 6.37 8.21
C LEU A 305 -12.68 6.54 9.59
N LEU A 306 -12.13 5.86 10.61
CA LEU A 306 -12.64 5.90 11.98
C LEU A 306 -12.01 7.01 12.83
N GLY A 307 -11.12 7.83 12.28
CA GLY A 307 -10.46 8.92 13.01
C GLY A 307 -9.64 8.41 14.20
N LYS A 308 -8.84 7.37 13.99
CA LYS A 308 -8.02 6.76 15.05
C LYS A 308 -6.66 7.42 15.14
N ALA A 309 -6.12 7.54 16.35
CA ALA A 309 -4.81 8.13 16.59
C ALA A 309 -3.69 7.10 16.45
N HIS A 310 -3.98 5.82 16.62
CA HIS A 310 -2.99 4.75 16.50
C HIS A 310 -3.52 3.56 15.69
N ILE A 311 -2.70 3.01 14.79
CA ILE A 311 -3.08 1.86 13.97
C ILE A 311 -3.47 0.64 14.82
N GLY A 312 -2.86 0.49 15.98
CA GLY A 312 -3.20 -0.56 16.96
C GLY A 312 -4.61 -0.48 17.55
N GLU A 313 -5.36 0.62 17.34
CA GLU A 313 -6.78 0.68 17.70
C GLU A 313 -7.69 -0.10 16.74
N VAL A 314 -7.17 -0.43 15.55
CA VAL A 314 -7.89 -1.15 14.49
C VAL A 314 -7.17 -2.43 14.06
N GLN A 315 -6.01 -2.72 14.65
CA GLN A 315 -5.20 -3.89 14.36
C GLN A 315 -4.62 -4.52 15.65
N SER A 316 -4.83 -5.83 15.84
CA SER A 316 -4.14 -6.59 16.89
C SER A 316 -2.72 -6.94 16.45
N SER A 317 -1.73 -6.44 17.19
CA SER A 317 -0.30 -6.63 16.90
C SER A 317 0.52 -6.69 18.20
N ILE A 318 1.83 -6.82 18.07
CA ILE A 318 2.76 -6.77 19.21
C ILE A 318 3.38 -5.37 19.26
N TRP A 319 3.30 -4.75 20.44
CA TRP A 319 3.80 -3.41 20.71
C TRP A 319 4.83 -3.45 21.84
N ASP A 320 5.82 -2.57 21.79
CA ASP A 320 6.73 -2.37 22.91
C ASP A 320 6.02 -1.68 24.10
N GLN A 321 6.66 -1.76 25.27
CA GLN A 321 6.08 -1.24 26.50
C GLN A 321 5.89 0.28 26.47
N GLU A 322 6.75 1.03 25.77
CA GLU A 322 6.64 2.49 25.66
C GLU A 322 5.36 2.87 24.89
N THR A 323 5.07 2.19 23.78
CA THR A 323 3.81 2.35 23.04
C THR A 323 2.59 2.01 23.90
N ILE A 324 2.62 0.86 24.61
CA ILE A 324 1.51 0.43 25.47
C ILE A 324 1.21 1.46 26.56
N ASP A 325 2.26 1.93 27.25
CA ASP A 325 2.12 2.89 28.34
C ASP A 325 1.63 4.25 27.84
N THR A 326 2.13 4.71 26.68
CA THR A 326 1.70 5.96 26.05
C THR A 326 0.23 5.93 25.66
N CYS A 327 -0.22 4.88 24.98
CA CYS A 327 -1.62 4.72 24.60
C CYS A 327 -2.53 4.61 25.83
N LYS A 328 -2.14 3.80 26.82
CA LYS A 328 -2.90 3.63 28.06
C LYS A 328 -3.05 4.93 28.85
N ALA A 329 -1.98 5.73 28.94
CA ALA A 329 -2.01 7.03 29.62
C ALA A 329 -2.97 8.02 28.96
N ALA A 330 -3.15 7.92 27.64
CA ALA A 330 -4.09 8.74 26.86
C ALA A 330 -5.50 8.13 26.72
N GLY A 331 -5.80 7.01 27.39
CA GLY A 331 -7.09 6.32 27.27
C GLY A 331 -7.33 5.64 25.92
N VAL A 332 -6.28 5.43 25.13
CA VAL A 332 -6.31 4.72 23.84
C VAL A 332 -6.24 3.22 24.09
N ALA A 333 -7.22 2.48 23.57
CA ALA A 333 -7.28 1.03 23.66
C ALA A 333 -6.67 0.37 22.41
N LEU A 334 -5.54 -0.31 22.59
CA LEU A 334 -4.94 -1.18 21.56
C LEU A 334 -5.68 -2.53 21.53
N LEU A 335 -5.87 -3.11 20.34
CA LEU A 335 -6.54 -4.40 20.09
C LEU A 335 -5.67 -5.63 20.33
#